data_AF-A0A3R9B3A8-F1
#
_entry.id   AF-A0A3R9B3A8-F1
#
_cell.length_a   1.000
_cell.length_b   1.000
_cell.length_c   1.000
_cell.angle_alpha   90.00
_cell.angle_beta   90.00
_cell.angle_gamma   90.00
#
_symmetry.space_group_name_H-M   'P 1'
#
loop_
_entity.id
_entity.type
_entity.pdbx_description
1 polymer ?
#
loop_
_entity_poly.entity_id
_entity_poly.type
_entity_poly.pdbx_seq_one_letter_code
_entity_poly.pdbx_strand_id
1 'polypeptide(L)'
;MSLPLREYYTVARAAELLGCTSDDLVHWAMIGCIRLNIKIDQAVGILLGVDIDDSLCGIDFDVIFKDTEFQSRLNDIEKIHTEHSYEDNDESSDDVYQIYFNEKIELIHTGLKHIYANGGDDLILSDINLSRFFSYLNYMESRIVSEDFCHIIQSDYFGSRDFEDDFFAKNNLVKIDNATYVRASGFFALDVEFFSNFELNPKFVSCNGYNYYNIVTMPESNLSLSLLAKEDVEFSLNDLFIFKKDFFAILKSMQDGVGMDKKYARYLSSNMHVWMKNVNYSGGGISQSKNITVKERISSPLRNVLRMLIGKHYPEYINKPSKLAEILSAEARQTQEFHNQKFDGETVARWLGLRNGLREKDR
;
A
#
# COMPACT_ATOMS: atom_id res chain seq x y z
N MET A 1 -27.29 -1.26 -14.03
CA MET A 1 -26.74 -1.33 -15.40
C MET A 1 -25.88 -2.57 -15.48
N SER A 2 -25.95 -3.35 -16.56
CA SER A 2 -25.00 -4.43 -16.80
C SER A 2 -23.64 -3.80 -17.12
N LEU A 3 -22.69 -3.86 -16.17
CA LEU A 3 -21.33 -3.41 -16.39
C LEU A 3 -20.70 -4.25 -17.53
N PRO A 4 -19.92 -3.64 -18.45
CA PRO A 4 -19.16 -4.41 -19.43
C PRO A 4 -18.31 -5.48 -18.73
N LEU A 5 -18.17 -6.67 -19.33
CA LEU A 5 -17.28 -7.72 -18.82
C LEU A 5 -15.81 -7.37 -19.14
N ARG A 6 -15.26 -6.33 -18.49
CA ARG A 6 -13.85 -5.95 -18.60
C ARG A 6 -13.13 -6.20 -17.29
N GLU A 7 -11.88 -6.65 -17.38
CA GLU A 7 -11.00 -6.86 -16.22
C GLU A 7 -10.36 -5.57 -15.72
N TYR A 8 -10.41 -4.50 -16.52
CA TYR A 8 -9.96 -3.17 -16.13
C TYR A 8 -10.71 -2.06 -16.88
N TYR A 9 -10.68 -0.86 -16.30
CA TYR A 9 -11.25 0.37 -16.87
C TYR A 9 -10.23 1.49 -16.80
N THR A 10 -10.23 2.40 -17.77
CA THR A 10 -9.53 3.67 -17.58
C THR A 10 -10.14 4.42 -16.39
N VAL A 11 -9.35 5.25 -15.70
CA VAL A 11 -9.83 6.06 -14.56
C VAL A 11 -11.06 6.87 -14.94
N ALA A 12 -11.04 7.53 -16.10
CA ALA A 12 -12.16 8.32 -16.60
C ALA A 12 -13.44 7.48 -16.76
N ARG A 13 -13.32 6.27 -17.33
CA ARG A 13 -14.47 5.39 -17.52
C ARG A 13 -14.98 4.81 -16.20
N ALA A 14 -14.08 4.50 -15.28
CA ALA A 14 -14.45 4.02 -13.95
C ALA A 14 -15.25 5.10 -13.20
N ALA A 15 -14.79 6.35 -13.22
CA ALA A 15 -15.46 7.49 -12.59
C ALA A 15 -16.89 7.68 -13.13
N GLU A 16 -17.05 7.63 -14.45
CA GLU A 16 -18.35 7.73 -15.13
C GLU A 16 -19.32 6.61 -14.68
N LEU A 17 -18.83 5.36 -14.63
CA LEU A 17 -19.66 4.20 -14.26
C LEU A 17 -20.03 4.18 -12.76
N LEU A 18 -19.17 4.72 -11.90
CA LEU A 18 -19.39 4.82 -10.46
C LEU A 18 -20.19 6.07 -10.06
N GLY A 19 -20.32 7.05 -10.97
CA GLY A 19 -20.95 8.33 -10.66
C GLY A 19 -20.13 9.20 -9.70
N CYS A 20 -18.80 9.06 -9.73
CA CYS A 20 -17.85 9.86 -8.95
C CYS A 20 -16.90 10.65 -9.87
N THR A 21 -15.96 11.39 -9.28
CA THR A 21 -14.92 12.11 -10.02
C THR A 21 -13.63 11.29 -10.11
N SER A 22 -12.78 11.61 -11.08
CA SER A 22 -11.43 11.03 -11.14
C SER A 22 -10.60 11.35 -9.88
N ASP A 23 -10.82 12.50 -9.25
CA ASP A 23 -10.13 12.91 -8.02
C ASP A 23 -10.50 11.99 -6.85
N ASP A 24 -11.75 11.51 -6.78
CA ASP A 24 -12.16 10.52 -5.78
C ASP A 24 -11.37 9.21 -5.93
N LEU A 25 -11.14 8.78 -7.18
CA LEU A 25 -10.36 7.58 -7.49
C LEU A 25 -8.89 7.77 -7.14
N VAL A 26 -8.30 8.93 -7.48
CA VAL A 26 -6.93 9.29 -7.07
C VAL A 26 -6.81 9.34 -5.55
N HIS A 27 -7.80 9.89 -4.86
CA HIS A 27 -7.84 9.94 -3.40
C HIS A 27 -7.87 8.54 -2.78
N TRP A 28 -8.76 7.64 -3.24
CA TRP A 28 -8.82 6.27 -2.75
C TRP A 28 -7.52 5.50 -3.02
N ALA A 29 -6.87 5.76 -4.17
CA ALA A 29 -5.57 5.19 -4.44
C ALA A 29 -4.52 5.72 -3.46
N MET A 30 -4.46 7.03 -3.29
CA MET A 30 -3.54 7.71 -2.37
C MET A 30 -3.61 7.15 -0.95
N ILE A 31 -4.80 6.87 -0.43
CA ILE A 31 -4.98 6.34 0.93
C ILE A 31 -4.88 4.80 1.04
N GLY A 32 -4.58 4.10 -0.06
CA GLY A 32 -4.36 2.66 -0.10
C GLY A 32 -5.63 1.80 -0.19
N CYS A 33 -6.77 2.38 -0.55
CA CYS A 33 -8.01 1.63 -0.74
C CYS A 33 -8.09 0.93 -2.11
N ILE A 34 -7.47 1.52 -3.14
CA ILE A 34 -7.38 0.96 -4.50
C ILE A 34 -5.97 1.12 -5.09
N ARG A 35 -5.72 0.52 -6.26
CA ARG A 35 -4.52 0.78 -7.08
C ARG A 35 -4.88 1.46 -8.39
N LEU A 36 -4.06 2.46 -8.75
CA LEU A 36 -3.98 2.95 -10.13
C LEU A 36 -2.89 2.18 -10.85
N ASN A 37 -3.20 1.65 -12.02
CA ASN A 37 -2.31 0.84 -12.83
C ASN A 37 -1.98 1.59 -14.11
N ILE A 38 -0.76 1.44 -14.60
CA ILE A 38 -0.30 1.98 -15.87
C ILE A 38 0.11 0.84 -16.78
N LYS A 39 -0.19 0.97 -18.08
CA LYS A 39 0.27 0.01 -19.09
C LYS A 39 1.68 0.40 -19.55
N ILE A 40 2.61 -0.51 -19.37
CA ILE A 40 3.99 -0.41 -19.83
C ILE A 40 4.14 -1.33 -21.03
N ASP A 41 4.44 -0.77 -22.20
CA ASP A 41 4.66 -1.59 -23.39
C ASP A 41 5.93 -2.42 -23.24
N GLN A 42 7.06 -1.76 -22.93
CA GLN A 42 8.31 -2.40 -22.53
C GLN A 42 9.11 -1.42 -21.66
N ALA A 43 9.70 -1.93 -20.59
CA ALA A 43 10.66 -1.18 -19.80
C ALA A 43 11.73 -2.10 -19.22
N VAL A 44 12.89 -1.51 -18.91
CA VAL A 44 13.93 -2.15 -18.11
C VAL A 44 13.81 -1.62 -16.68
N GLY A 45 13.96 -2.51 -15.72
CA GLY A 45 13.91 -2.16 -14.31
C GLY A 45 14.87 -3.00 -13.49
N ILE A 46 14.91 -2.69 -12.20
CA ILE A 46 15.57 -3.49 -11.18
C ILE A 46 14.48 -4.16 -10.36
N LEU A 47 14.51 -5.48 -10.29
CA LEU A 47 13.65 -6.23 -9.38
C LEU A 47 14.07 -5.88 -7.95
N LEU A 48 13.12 -5.37 -7.17
CA LEU A 48 13.40 -5.03 -5.78
C LEU A 48 13.45 -6.30 -4.95
N GLY A 49 14.61 -6.54 -4.36
CA GLY A 49 14.84 -7.67 -3.47
C GLY A 49 13.77 -7.76 -2.40
N VAL A 50 13.45 -8.99 -2.05
CA VAL A 50 12.65 -9.31 -0.88
C VAL A 50 13.65 -9.72 0.19
N ASP A 51 13.68 -9.00 1.31
CA ASP A 51 14.41 -9.47 2.48
C ASP A 51 13.69 -10.74 2.94
N ILE A 52 14.33 -11.88 2.69
CA ILE A 52 13.70 -13.18 2.84
C ILE A 52 13.42 -13.44 4.32
N ASP A 53 14.33 -13.08 5.23
CA ASP A 53 14.12 -13.23 6.67
C ASP A 53 12.93 -12.39 7.15
N ASP A 54 12.89 -11.11 6.78
CA ASP A 54 11.77 -10.22 7.13
C ASP A 54 10.46 -10.63 6.45
N SER A 55 10.52 -11.27 5.29
CA SER A 55 9.32 -11.69 4.55
C SER A 55 8.75 -13.01 5.04
N LEU A 56 9.59 -13.87 5.60
CA LEU A 56 9.14 -15.03 6.37
C LEU A 56 8.53 -14.59 7.71
N CYS A 57 8.96 -13.45 8.28
CA CYS A 57 8.40 -12.92 9.51
C CYS A 57 6.91 -12.60 9.36
N GLY A 58 6.08 -13.31 10.13
CA GLY A 58 4.63 -13.12 10.15
C GLY A 58 3.84 -14.01 9.18
N ILE A 59 4.52 -14.84 8.38
CA ILE A 59 3.88 -15.91 7.61
C ILE A 59 3.88 -17.18 8.46
N ASP A 60 2.68 -17.69 8.76
CA ASP A 60 2.51 -18.91 9.53
C ASP A 60 2.52 -20.14 8.60
N PHE A 61 3.72 -20.69 8.37
CA PHE A 61 3.89 -21.87 7.53
C PHE A 61 3.34 -23.15 8.17
N ASP A 62 3.14 -23.20 9.49
CA ASP A 62 2.45 -24.32 10.15
C ASP A 62 0.99 -24.38 9.75
N VAL A 63 0.35 -23.21 9.58
CA VAL A 63 -1.02 -23.11 9.06
C VAL A 63 -1.05 -23.41 7.56
N ILE A 64 -0.12 -22.87 6.77
CA ILE A 64 -0.09 -23.05 5.31
C ILE A 64 0.17 -24.52 4.93
N PHE A 65 1.12 -25.17 5.59
CA PHE A 65 1.50 -26.55 5.33
C PHE A 65 0.76 -27.57 6.21
N LYS A 66 -0.26 -27.14 6.94
CA LYS A 66 -1.02 -28.01 7.84
C LYS A 66 -1.48 -29.27 7.12
N ASP A 67 -1.25 -30.42 7.77
CA ASP A 67 -1.64 -31.75 7.27
C ASP A 67 -0.96 -32.13 5.93
N THR A 68 0.17 -31.51 5.59
CA THR A 68 1.00 -31.85 4.40
C THR A 68 2.36 -32.45 4.80
N GLU A 69 3.03 -33.12 3.86
CA GLU A 69 4.40 -33.61 4.07
C GLU A 69 5.41 -32.47 4.32
N PHE A 70 5.12 -31.26 3.82
CA PHE A 70 5.98 -30.09 3.96
C PHE A 70 6.06 -29.63 5.41
N GLN A 71 4.99 -29.77 6.19
CA GLN A 71 4.99 -29.45 7.62
C GLN A 71 5.97 -30.35 8.39
N SER A 72 5.91 -31.67 8.18
CA SER A 72 6.85 -32.59 8.84
C SER A 72 8.31 -32.28 8.48
N ARG A 73 8.58 -32.02 7.20
CA ARG A 73 9.94 -31.71 6.73
C ARG A 73 10.44 -30.37 7.25
N LEU A 74 9.57 -29.37 7.37
CA LEU A 74 9.93 -28.07 7.92
C LEU A 74 10.29 -28.19 9.41
N ASN A 75 9.51 -28.96 10.16
CA ASN A 75 9.81 -29.26 11.57
C ASN A 75 11.15 -29.98 11.76
N ASP A 76 11.49 -30.93 10.87
CA ASP A 76 12.79 -31.62 10.91
C ASP A 76 13.95 -30.65 10.67
N ILE A 77 13.84 -29.74 9.69
CA ILE A 77 14.85 -28.70 9.40
C ILE A 77 15.02 -27.76 10.61
N GLU A 78 13.92 -27.32 11.23
CA GLU A 78 13.98 -26.43 12.39
C GLU A 78 14.57 -27.10 13.63
N LYS A 79 14.30 -28.40 13.81
CA LYS A 79 14.87 -29.20 14.89
C LYS A 79 16.38 -29.36 14.73
N ILE A 80 16.86 -29.72 13.53
CA ILE A 80 18.29 -29.88 13.23
C ILE A 80 19.05 -28.59 13.56
N HIS A 81 18.54 -27.44 13.11
CA HIS A 81 19.16 -26.14 13.39
C HIS A 81 19.21 -25.84 14.89
N THR A 82 18.12 -26.10 15.61
CA THR A 82 18.07 -25.88 17.06
C THR A 82 19.12 -26.72 17.77
N GLU A 83 19.25 -28.00 17.44
CA GLU A 83 20.23 -28.92 18.04
C GLU A 83 21.68 -28.49 17.77
N HIS A 84 21.99 -28.01 16.54
CA HIS A 84 23.35 -27.56 16.19
C HIS A 84 23.70 -26.17 16.77
N SER A 85 22.71 -25.30 16.99
CA SER A 85 22.92 -23.96 17.56
C SER A 85 23.34 -23.95 19.04
N TYR A 86 23.14 -25.05 19.77
CA TYR A 86 23.54 -25.20 21.17
C TYR A 86 24.92 -25.82 21.37
N GLU A 87 25.53 -26.39 20.33
CA GLU A 87 26.78 -27.17 20.45
C GLU A 87 28.06 -26.38 20.12
N ASP A 88 27.99 -25.29 19.33
CA ASP A 88 29.18 -24.54 18.89
C ASP A 88 29.25 -23.10 19.46
N ASN A 89 30.22 -22.89 20.36
CA ASN A 89 30.84 -21.59 20.59
C ASN A 89 32.02 -21.44 19.60
N ASP A 90 32.09 -20.29 18.93
CA ASP A 90 33.19 -19.80 18.09
C ASP A 90 33.31 -20.31 16.63
N GLU A 91 33.10 -19.35 15.71
CA GLU A 91 33.75 -19.17 14.40
C GLU A 91 33.29 -20.00 13.17
N SER A 92 32.30 -20.90 13.25
CA SER A 92 31.73 -21.64 12.09
C SER A 92 30.26 -21.29 11.71
N SER A 93 29.65 -20.32 12.39
CA SER A 93 28.19 -20.13 12.41
C SER A 93 27.53 -19.74 11.09
N ASP A 94 28.21 -18.96 10.25
CA ASP A 94 27.58 -18.32 9.09
C ASP A 94 27.30 -19.31 7.95
N ASP A 95 28.21 -20.26 7.71
CA ASP A 95 28.03 -21.28 6.68
C ASP A 95 26.91 -22.27 7.06
N VAL A 96 26.84 -22.65 8.34
CA VAL A 96 25.80 -23.56 8.85
C VAL A 96 24.42 -22.89 8.81
N TYR A 97 24.33 -21.62 9.21
CA TYR A 97 23.10 -20.85 9.11
C TYR A 97 22.66 -20.68 7.65
N GLN A 98 23.60 -20.41 6.73
CA GLN A 98 23.28 -20.25 5.31
C GLN A 98 22.77 -21.55 4.68
N ILE A 99 23.33 -22.71 5.04
CA ILE A 99 22.84 -24.02 4.58
C ILE A 99 21.42 -24.26 5.08
N TYR A 100 21.19 -24.10 6.39
CA TYR A 100 19.84 -24.19 6.99
C TYR A 100 18.84 -23.29 6.27
N PHE A 101 19.23 -22.03 6.06
CA PHE A 101 18.37 -21.04 5.44
C PHE A 101 18.01 -21.43 4.00
N ASN A 102 19.01 -21.84 3.20
CA ASN A 102 18.78 -22.27 1.83
C ASN A 102 17.84 -23.48 1.76
N GLU A 103 18.05 -24.50 2.60
CA GLU A 103 17.19 -25.69 2.67
C GLU A 103 15.75 -25.33 3.07
N LYS A 104 15.59 -24.43 4.05
CA LYS A 104 14.27 -23.95 4.48
C LYS A 104 13.54 -23.23 3.33
N ILE A 105 14.23 -22.34 2.62
CA ILE A 105 13.65 -21.60 1.50
C ILE A 105 13.28 -22.52 0.33
N GLU A 106 14.13 -23.50 0.00
CA GLU A 106 13.84 -24.47 -1.05
C GLU A 106 12.60 -25.32 -0.71
N LEU A 107 12.50 -25.78 0.55
CA LEU A 107 11.33 -26.54 1.01
C LEU A 107 10.06 -25.68 0.94
N ILE A 108 10.12 -24.44 1.44
CA ILE A 108 8.99 -23.51 1.41
C ILE A 108 8.55 -23.25 -0.02
N HIS A 109 9.48 -22.96 -0.92
CA HIS A 109 9.18 -22.71 -2.33
C HIS A 109 8.49 -23.91 -2.98
N THR A 110 9.02 -25.11 -2.73
CA THR A 110 8.47 -26.38 -3.24
C THR A 110 7.06 -26.61 -2.70
N GLY A 111 6.84 -26.40 -1.41
CA GLY A 111 5.52 -26.53 -0.79
C GLY A 111 4.51 -25.55 -1.35
N LEU A 112 4.87 -24.28 -1.50
CA LEU A 112 3.99 -23.25 -2.07
C LEU A 112 3.64 -23.56 -3.53
N LYS A 113 4.60 -24.04 -4.34
CA LYS A 113 4.32 -24.52 -5.70
C LYS A 113 3.34 -25.68 -5.71
N HIS A 114 3.50 -26.64 -4.80
CA HIS A 114 2.60 -27.78 -4.69
C HIS A 114 1.18 -27.32 -4.34
N ILE A 115 1.02 -26.42 -3.37
CA ILE A 115 -0.28 -25.84 -3.00
C ILE A 115 -0.90 -25.11 -4.20
N TYR A 116 -0.13 -24.24 -4.86
CA TYR A 116 -0.59 -23.47 -6.01
C TYR A 116 -1.08 -24.39 -7.14
N ALA A 117 -0.30 -25.44 -7.47
CA ALA A 117 -0.63 -26.41 -8.51
C ALA A 117 -1.89 -27.25 -8.21
N ASN A 118 -2.28 -27.37 -6.93
CA ASN A 118 -3.45 -28.12 -6.48
C ASN A 118 -4.66 -27.22 -6.16
N GLY A 119 -4.70 -25.99 -6.69
CA GLY A 119 -5.84 -25.08 -6.54
C GLY A 119 -5.86 -24.31 -5.23
N GLY A 120 -4.71 -24.14 -4.59
CA GLY A 120 -4.52 -23.27 -3.43
C GLY A 120 -4.03 -21.86 -3.77
N ASP A 121 -4.29 -21.39 -5.00
CA ASP A 121 -3.95 -20.05 -5.46
C ASP A 121 -4.63 -18.96 -4.63
N ASP A 122 -5.90 -19.12 -4.26
CA ASP A 122 -6.61 -18.17 -3.38
C ASP A 122 -5.92 -17.98 -2.02
N LEU A 123 -5.36 -19.06 -1.45
CA LEU A 123 -4.62 -18.99 -0.18
C LEU A 123 -3.35 -18.13 -0.33
N ILE A 124 -2.62 -18.31 -1.42
CA ILE A 124 -1.35 -17.61 -1.68
C ILE A 124 -1.60 -16.15 -2.09
N LEU A 125 -2.55 -15.91 -2.98
CA LEU A 125 -2.83 -14.61 -3.58
C LEU A 125 -3.64 -13.68 -2.66
N SER A 126 -4.31 -14.22 -1.63
CA SER A 126 -5.08 -13.43 -0.67
C SER A 126 -4.20 -12.66 0.33
N ASP A 127 -3.00 -13.18 0.64
CA ASP A 127 -2.00 -12.49 1.46
C ASP A 127 -0.95 -11.82 0.56
N ILE A 128 -0.84 -10.50 0.67
CA ILE A 128 0.01 -9.70 -0.20
C ILE A 128 1.52 -9.94 0.01
N ASN A 129 1.92 -10.32 1.22
CA ASN A 129 3.31 -10.60 1.55
C ASN A 129 3.68 -11.99 1.07
N LEU A 130 2.82 -12.98 1.33
CA LEU A 130 3.01 -14.36 0.84
C LEU A 130 3.03 -14.40 -0.69
N SER A 131 2.11 -13.70 -1.34
CA SER A 131 2.04 -13.61 -2.80
C SER A 131 3.29 -12.98 -3.41
N ARG A 132 3.80 -11.90 -2.79
CA ARG A 132 5.05 -11.23 -3.19
C ARG A 132 6.25 -12.13 -3.02
N PHE A 133 6.35 -12.78 -1.86
CA PHE A 133 7.44 -13.69 -1.54
C PHE A 133 7.47 -14.89 -2.49
N PHE A 134 6.33 -15.54 -2.71
CA PHE A 134 6.19 -16.65 -3.64
C PHE A 134 6.59 -16.26 -5.06
N SER A 135 6.15 -15.09 -5.52
CA SER A 135 6.48 -14.59 -6.87
C SER A 135 7.95 -14.22 -7.00
N TYR A 136 8.56 -13.68 -5.96
CA TYR A 136 10.01 -13.45 -5.92
C TYR A 136 10.79 -14.76 -6.03
N LEU A 137 10.40 -15.81 -5.29
CA LEU A 137 11.04 -17.13 -5.39
C LEU A 137 10.87 -17.75 -6.78
N ASN A 138 9.68 -17.66 -7.37
CA ASN A 138 9.44 -18.08 -8.75
C ASN A 138 10.35 -17.34 -9.74
N TYR A 139 10.54 -16.03 -9.56
CA TYR A 139 11.48 -15.28 -10.38
C TYR A 139 12.92 -15.78 -10.19
N MET A 140 13.37 -15.99 -8.95
CA MET A 140 14.75 -16.38 -8.67
C MET A 140 15.12 -17.72 -9.29
N GLU A 141 14.17 -18.66 -9.33
CA GLU A 141 14.36 -19.98 -9.92
C GLU A 141 14.13 -19.98 -11.44
N SER A 142 13.01 -19.45 -11.91
CA SER A 142 12.59 -19.57 -13.31
C SER A 142 13.00 -18.41 -14.20
N ARG A 143 13.45 -17.29 -13.61
CA ARG A 143 13.84 -16.04 -14.30
C ARG A 143 12.69 -15.38 -15.08
N ILE A 144 11.46 -15.78 -14.78
CA ILE A 144 10.21 -15.27 -15.33
C ILE A 144 9.11 -15.33 -14.29
N VAL A 145 8.27 -14.30 -14.24
CA VAL A 145 6.99 -14.29 -13.53
C VAL A 145 5.97 -13.65 -14.45
N SER A 146 4.80 -14.27 -14.59
CA SER A 146 3.70 -13.78 -15.41
C SER A 146 2.41 -13.81 -14.62
N GLU A 147 1.65 -12.74 -14.73
CA GLU A 147 0.25 -12.62 -14.31
C GLU A 147 -0.62 -12.43 -15.56
N ASP A 148 -1.94 -12.41 -15.40
CA ASP A 148 -2.89 -12.29 -16.52
C ASP A 148 -2.60 -11.09 -17.44
N PHE A 149 -2.08 -9.99 -16.88
CA PHE A 149 -1.91 -8.71 -17.59
C PHE A 149 -0.51 -8.14 -17.56
N CYS A 150 0.48 -8.84 -16.97
CA CYS A 150 1.86 -8.38 -16.98
C CYS A 150 2.85 -9.53 -16.80
N HIS A 151 4.11 -9.27 -17.16
CA HIS A 151 5.20 -10.20 -16.89
C HIS A 151 6.50 -9.46 -16.61
N ILE A 152 7.36 -10.14 -15.86
CA ILE A 152 8.73 -9.77 -15.57
C ILE A 152 9.60 -10.92 -16.06
N ILE A 153 10.61 -10.62 -16.88
CA ILE A 153 11.58 -11.60 -17.39
C ILE A 153 13.00 -11.10 -17.15
N GLN A 154 13.94 -12.01 -16.97
CA GLN A 154 15.36 -11.66 -16.90
C GLN A 154 15.81 -10.92 -18.15
N SER A 155 16.57 -9.84 -17.94
CA SER A 155 17.09 -9.00 -19.03
C SER A 155 18.04 -9.76 -19.97
N ASP A 156 18.78 -10.74 -19.44
CA ASP A 156 19.87 -11.48 -20.09
C ASP A 156 19.43 -12.54 -21.10
N TYR A 157 18.13 -12.78 -21.27
CA TYR A 157 17.61 -13.66 -22.33
C TYR A 157 17.93 -13.15 -23.76
N PHE A 158 18.75 -12.09 -23.88
CA PHE A 158 19.31 -11.53 -25.11
C PHE A 158 20.78 -11.87 -25.37
N GLY A 159 21.44 -12.66 -24.52
CA GLY A 159 22.74 -13.26 -24.83
C GLY A 159 23.92 -12.29 -24.84
N SER A 160 24.88 -12.56 -23.94
CA SER A 160 26.20 -11.92 -23.75
C SER A 160 26.25 -10.72 -22.79
N ARG A 161 27.30 -10.72 -21.94
CA ARG A 161 27.71 -9.59 -21.08
C ARG A 161 27.88 -8.28 -21.86
N ASP A 162 28.15 -8.38 -23.16
CA ASP A 162 28.37 -7.24 -24.05
C ASP A 162 27.09 -6.39 -24.25
N PHE A 163 25.88 -6.97 -24.11
CA PHE A 163 24.63 -6.20 -24.25
C PHE A 163 24.35 -5.29 -23.04
N GLU A 164 24.68 -5.75 -21.82
CA GLU A 164 24.44 -4.97 -20.61
C GLU A 164 25.30 -3.71 -20.59
N ASP A 165 26.61 -3.85 -20.81
CA ASP A 165 27.54 -2.73 -20.78
C ASP A 165 27.22 -1.72 -21.90
N ASP A 166 26.84 -2.20 -23.09
CA ASP A 166 26.33 -1.36 -24.17
C ASP A 166 25.01 -0.66 -23.81
N PHE A 167 24.09 -1.32 -23.12
CA PHE A 167 22.81 -0.73 -22.72
C PHE A 167 23.00 0.40 -21.70
N PHE A 168 23.78 0.15 -20.64
CA PHE A 168 24.07 1.18 -19.62
C PHE A 168 24.83 2.35 -20.24
N ALA A 169 25.86 2.08 -21.06
CA ALA A 169 26.63 3.12 -21.74
C ALA A 169 25.78 3.94 -22.73
N LYS A 170 24.95 3.30 -23.57
CA LYS A 170 24.09 4.00 -24.55
C LYS A 170 23.01 4.85 -23.89
N ASN A 171 22.57 4.46 -22.69
CA ASN A 171 21.49 5.14 -21.97
C ASN A 171 21.98 6.08 -20.86
N ASN A 172 23.30 6.25 -20.69
CA ASN A 172 23.89 7.02 -19.58
C ASN A 172 23.39 6.57 -18.20
N LEU A 173 23.18 5.26 -18.03
CA LEU A 173 22.75 4.66 -16.77
C LEU A 173 23.96 4.08 -16.04
N VAL A 174 23.90 4.05 -14.71
CA VAL A 174 24.94 3.44 -13.89
C VAL A 174 24.50 2.05 -13.47
N LYS A 175 25.36 1.07 -13.76
CA LYS A 175 25.16 -0.31 -13.32
C LYS A 175 25.41 -0.39 -11.82
N ILE A 176 24.48 -1.03 -11.12
CA ILE A 176 24.58 -1.33 -9.70
C ILE A 176 25.03 -2.78 -9.59
N ASP A 177 26.11 -3.00 -8.86
CA ASP A 177 26.60 -4.35 -8.60
C ASP A 177 25.56 -5.16 -7.83
N ASN A 178 25.38 -6.42 -8.23
CA ASN A 178 24.42 -7.38 -7.65
C ASN A 178 22.93 -7.01 -7.79
N ALA A 179 22.57 -6.00 -8.57
CA ALA A 179 21.17 -5.71 -8.90
C ALA A 179 20.61 -6.75 -9.89
N THR A 180 19.34 -7.12 -9.68
CA THR A 180 18.63 -8.03 -10.58
C THR A 180 17.91 -7.24 -11.66
N TYR A 181 18.53 -7.11 -12.85
CA TYR A 181 17.92 -6.40 -13.97
C TYR A 181 16.88 -7.23 -14.71
N VAL A 182 15.74 -6.60 -14.98
CA VAL A 182 14.57 -7.24 -15.57
C VAL A 182 13.98 -6.43 -16.70
N ARG A 183 13.24 -7.10 -17.59
CA ARG A 183 12.30 -6.46 -18.50
C ARG A 183 10.88 -6.67 -18.00
N ALA A 184 10.11 -5.60 -18.04
CA ALA A 184 8.73 -5.55 -17.61
C ALA A 184 7.84 -5.10 -18.77
N SER A 185 6.70 -5.78 -18.93
CA SER A 185 5.68 -5.43 -19.93
C SER A 185 4.30 -5.80 -19.39
N GLY A 186 3.30 -4.96 -19.69
CA GLY A 186 1.93 -5.11 -19.25
C GLY A 186 1.51 -4.06 -18.22
N PHE A 187 0.49 -4.37 -17.43
CA PHE A 187 -0.08 -3.47 -16.44
C PHE A 187 0.64 -3.57 -15.09
N PHE A 188 1.05 -2.44 -14.54
CA PHE A 188 1.67 -2.37 -13.23
C PHE A 188 1.01 -1.30 -12.37
N ALA A 189 0.82 -1.58 -11.10
CA ALA A 189 0.29 -0.63 -10.14
C ALA A 189 1.35 0.39 -9.73
N LEU A 190 0.99 1.67 -9.76
CA LEU A 190 1.82 2.76 -9.26
C LEU A 190 2.01 2.64 -7.75
N ASP A 191 3.25 2.71 -7.29
CA ASP A 191 3.55 2.74 -5.86
C ASP A 191 3.33 4.15 -5.27
N VAL A 192 3.53 4.27 -3.96
CA VAL A 192 3.26 5.45 -3.16
C VAL A 192 4.07 6.68 -3.55
N GLU A 193 5.25 6.50 -4.14
CA GLU A 193 6.10 7.60 -4.60
C GLU A 193 5.48 8.45 -5.73
N PHE A 194 4.52 7.89 -6.48
CA PHE A 194 3.71 8.64 -7.43
C PHE A 194 2.66 9.52 -6.74
N PHE A 195 2.55 9.49 -5.41
CA PHE A 195 1.58 10.25 -4.63
C PHE A 195 2.31 11.11 -3.61
N SER A 196 2.75 12.30 -4.04
CA SER A 196 3.54 13.23 -3.23
C SER A 196 2.71 14.48 -2.89
N ASN A 197 2.86 15.03 -1.68
CA ASN A 197 2.14 16.24 -1.25
C ASN A 197 0.61 16.16 -1.41
N PHE A 198 0.05 14.96 -1.23
CA PHE A 198 -1.38 14.66 -1.43
C PHE A 198 -1.88 14.80 -2.88
N GLU A 199 -0.96 14.75 -3.85
CA GLU A 199 -1.25 14.85 -5.28
C GLU A 199 -0.58 13.70 -6.04
N LEU A 200 -1.18 13.30 -7.17
CA LEU A 200 -0.55 12.40 -8.13
C LEU A 200 0.57 13.16 -8.85
N ASN A 201 1.78 12.61 -8.80
CA ASN A 201 2.93 13.04 -9.60
C ASN A 201 2.98 12.17 -10.87
N PRO A 202 2.49 12.65 -12.02
CA PRO A 202 2.22 11.80 -13.16
C PRO A 202 3.43 11.69 -14.08
N LYS A 203 4.59 11.32 -13.51
CA LYS A 203 5.83 11.16 -14.28
C LYS A 203 6.71 10.07 -13.71
N PHE A 204 7.37 9.37 -14.61
CA PHE A 204 8.56 8.59 -14.29
C PHE A 204 9.76 9.54 -14.33
N VAL A 205 10.52 9.61 -13.24
CA VAL A 205 11.66 10.52 -13.13
C VAL A 205 12.90 9.86 -13.71
N SER A 206 13.68 10.63 -14.46
CA SER A 206 15.00 10.22 -14.91
C SER A 206 15.86 9.75 -13.72
N CYS A 207 16.38 8.54 -13.82
CA CYS A 207 17.18 7.93 -12.75
C CYS A 207 18.43 7.29 -13.35
N ASN A 208 19.57 7.54 -12.71
CA ASN A 208 20.85 6.97 -13.13
C ASN A 208 21.11 5.59 -12.51
N GLY A 209 20.13 5.00 -11.82
CA GLY A 209 20.23 3.70 -11.14
C GLY A 209 20.48 3.78 -9.63
N TYR A 210 21.17 4.80 -9.10
CA TYR A 210 21.59 4.79 -7.68
C TYR A 210 20.46 4.87 -6.64
N ASN A 211 19.31 5.41 -7.03
CA ASN A 211 18.15 5.54 -6.17
C ASN A 211 16.98 4.78 -6.79
N TYR A 212 16.32 3.94 -6.00
CA TYR A 212 15.10 3.25 -6.41
C TYR A 212 13.96 4.27 -6.52
N TYR A 213 13.76 4.75 -7.75
CA TYR A 213 12.61 5.56 -8.15
C TYR A 213 11.74 4.75 -9.10
N ASN A 214 10.60 5.30 -9.49
CA ASN A 214 9.69 4.73 -10.47
C ASN A 214 9.24 3.32 -10.08
N ILE A 215 8.93 3.13 -8.80
CA ILE A 215 8.53 1.86 -8.22
C ILE A 215 7.12 1.54 -8.69
N VAL A 216 7.00 0.44 -9.41
CA VAL A 216 5.72 -0.14 -9.79
C VAL A 216 5.64 -1.57 -9.30
N THR A 217 4.42 -2.08 -9.14
CA THR A 217 4.17 -3.41 -8.59
C THR A 217 3.29 -4.22 -9.51
N MET A 218 3.55 -5.52 -9.60
CA MET A 218 2.65 -6.42 -10.30
C MET A 218 1.28 -6.45 -9.58
N PRO A 219 0.15 -6.34 -10.31
CA PRO A 219 -1.17 -6.14 -9.70
C PRO A 219 -1.66 -7.25 -8.75
N GLU A 220 -1.25 -8.50 -8.96
CA GLU A 220 -1.70 -9.65 -8.15
C GLU A 220 -0.68 -10.04 -7.09
N SER A 221 0.57 -10.24 -7.51
CA SER A 221 1.66 -10.67 -6.64
C SER A 221 2.23 -9.59 -5.76
N ASN A 222 2.02 -8.32 -6.10
CA ASN A 222 2.71 -7.20 -5.44
C ASN A 222 4.24 -7.27 -5.54
N LEU A 223 4.77 -8.00 -6.53
CA LEU A 223 6.20 -8.00 -6.81
C LEU A 223 6.62 -6.63 -7.35
N SER A 224 7.58 -5.99 -6.67
CA SER A 224 7.97 -4.61 -6.94
C SER A 224 9.20 -4.52 -7.84
N LEU A 225 9.22 -3.54 -8.72
CA LEU A 225 10.36 -3.18 -9.54
C LEU A 225 10.56 -1.67 -9.57
N SER A 226 11.81 -1.24 -9.62
CA SER A 226 12.18 0.15 -9.89
C SER A 226 12.48 0.29 -11.38
N LEU A 227 11.68 1.07 -12.09
CA LEU A 227 11.85 1.27 -13.54
C LEU A 227 12.97 2.27 -13.84
N LEU A 228 13.80 1.93 -14.82
CA LEU A 228 14.86 2.80 -15.29
C LEU A 228 14.32 3.72 -16.38
N ALA A 229 14.46 5.03 -16.16
CA ALA A 229 14.09 6.05 -17.12
C ALA A 229 15.31 6.92 -17.41
N LYS A 230 15.66 7.06 -18.70
CA LYS A 230 16.76 7.92 -19.16
C LYS A 230 16.42 9.40 -19.06
N GLU A 231 15.16 9.72 -19.30
CA GLU A 231 14.58 11.06 -19.25
C GLU A 231 13.25 11.00 -18.49
N ASP A 232 12.76 12.15 -18.05
CA ASP A 232 11.44 12.21 -17.41
C ASP A 232 10.36 11.83 -18.43
N VAL A 233 9.52 10.85 -18.10
CA VAL A 233 8.40 10.41 -18.93
C VAL A 233 7.10 10.77 -18.25
N GLU A 234 6.41 11.77 -18.78
CA GLU A 234 5.10 12.20 -18.28
C GLU A 234 3.98 11.27 -18.77
N PHE A 235 2.97 11.09 -17.93
CA PHE A 235 1.72 10.44 -18.28
C PHE A 235 0.54 11.27 -17.79
N SER A 236 -0.67 10.85 -18.14
CA SER A 236 -1.91 11.50 -17.73
C SER A 236 -2.83 10.52 -17.00
N LEU A 237 -3.88 11.04 -16.37
CA LEU A 237 -4.93 10.19 -15.78
C LEU A 237 -5.60 9.26 -16.80
N ASN A 238 -5.57 9.59 -18.09
CA ASN A 238 -6.15 8.75 -19.14
C ASN A 238 -5.31 7.50 -19.43
N ASP A 239 -4.04 7.53 -19.05
CA ASP A 239 -3.11 6.41 -19.19
C ASP A 239 -3.18 5.45 -17.99
N LEU A 240 -4.04 5.78 -17.01
CA LEU A 240 -4.24 5.00 -15.79
C LEU A 240 -5.52 4.17 -15.82
N PHE A 241 -5.44 3.04 -15.15
CA PHE A 241 -6.45 2.00 -15.13
C PHE A 241 -6.75 1.51 -13.72
N ILE A 242 -8.01 1.16 -13.49
CA ILE A 242 -8.48 0.49 -12.28
C ILE A 242 -8.92 -0.92 -12.66
N PHE A 243 -8.42 -1.89 -11.91
CA PHE A 243 -8.79 -3.28 -12.12
C PHE A 243 -10.16 -3.58 -11.52
N LYS A 244 -10.85 -4.56 -12.09
CA LYS A 244 -12.21 -4.95 -11.76
C LYS A 244 -12.42 -5.22 -10.26
N LYS A 245 -11.43 -5.82 -9.59
CA LYS A 245 -11.46 -6.08 -8.14
C LYS A 245 -11.65 -4.80 -7.32
N ASP A 246 -10.89 -3.76 -7.64
CA ASP A 246 -10.94 -2.47 -6.94
C ASP A 246 -12.18 -1.67 -7.34
N PHE A 247 -12.59 -1.75 -8.62
CA PHE A 247 -13.84 -1.16 -9.08
C PHE A 247 -15.05 -1.69 -8.29
N PHE A 248 -15.15 -3.00 -8.09
CA PHE A 248 -16.23 -3.60 -7.30
C PHE A 248 -16.13 -3.27 -5.81
N ALA A 249 -14.93 -3.14 -5.27
CA ALA A 249 -14.73 -2.70 -3.90
C ALA A 249 -15.30 -1.28 -3.67
N ILE A 250 -15.06 -0.36 -4.61
CA ILE A 250 -15.65 0.99 -4.57
C ILE A 250 -17.17 0.91 -4.69
N LEU A 251 -17.68 0.18 -5.69
CA LEU A 251 -19.12 0.08 -5.94
C LEU A 251 -19.86 -0.42 -4.69
N LYS A 252 -19.32 -1.45 -4.03
CA LYS A 252 -19.88 -2.00 -2.80
C LYS A 252 -19.86 -0.98 -1.67
N SER A 253 -18.72 -0.32 -1.45
CA SER A 253 -18.59 0.75 -0.43
C SER A 253 -19.60 1.89 -0.64
N MET A 254 -19.81 2.32 -1.89
CA MET A 254 -20.79 3.35 -2.23
C MET A 254 -22.24 2.89 -1.99
N GLN A 255 -22.56 1.62 -2.28
CA GLN A 255 -23.89 1.04 -2.04
C GLN A 255 -24.20 0.87 -0.55
N ASP A 256 -23.21 0.42 0.22
CA ASP A 256 -23.35 0.15 1.65
C ASP A 256 -23.26 1.44 2.49
N GLY A 257 -22.71 2.52 1.93
CA GLY A 257 -22.47 3.78 2.65
C GLY A 257 -21.38 3.67 3.72
N VAL A 258 -20.51 2.66 3.62
CA VAL A 258 -19.40 2.37 4.54
C VAL A 258 -18.09 2.74 3.87
N GLY A 259 -17.11 3.23 4.64
CA GLY A 259 -15.77 3.51 4.12
C GLY A 259 -15.09 2.26 3.57
N MET A 260 -14.18 2.42 2.61
CA MET A 260 -13.37 1.33 2.08
C MET A 260 -12.27 0.94 3.08
N ASP A 261 -12.05 -0.36 3.21
CA ASP A 261 -10.89 -0.87 3.94
C ASP A 261 -9.59 -0.54 3.19
N LYS A 262 -8.53 -0.28 3.95
CA LYS A 262 -7.20 -0.12 3.38
C LYS A 262 -6.65 -1.50 3.04
N LYS A 263 -6.47 -1.76 1.75
CA LYS A 263 -5.99 -3.04 1.23
C LYS A 263 -4.51 -3.00 0.88
N TYR A 264 -4.06 -1.86 0.36
CA TYR A 264 -2.71 -1.70 -0.15
C TYR A 264 -1.90 -0.88 0.84
N ALA A 265 -0.74 -1.40 1.22
CA ALA A 265 0.15 -0.73 2.16
C ALA A 265 0.53 0.66 1.64
N ARG A 266 0.08 1.72 2.32
CA ARG A 266 0.53 3.11 2.15
C ARG A 266 0.50 3.81 3.50
N TYR A 267 1.59 4.52 3.82
CA TYR A 267 1.80 5.39 4.99
C TYR A 267 0.78 5.18 6.13
N LEU A 268 0.92 4.07 6.85
CA LEU A 268 0.26 3.89 8.13
C LEU A 268 1.04 4.72 9.15
N SER A 269 0.47 5.88 9.48
CA SER A 269 0.99 6.90 10.40
C SER A 269 2.12 7.77 9.84
N SER A 270 1.89 9.08 9.95
CA SER A 270 2.90 10.12 9.88
C SER A 270 4.11 9.73 10.71
N ASN A 271 5.19 9.36 10.03
CA ASN A 271 6.52 9.92 10.20
C ASN A 271 7.48 9.20 9.25
N MET A 272 8.36 9.97 8.61
CA MET A 272 9.55 9.57 7.85
C MET A 272 10.50 8.56 8.55
N HIS A 273 10.14 7.93 9.67
CA HIS A 273 11.03 7.14 10.51
C HIS A 273 10.95 5.61 10.31
N VAL A 274 9.94 5.08 9.61
CA VAL A 274 9.90 3.62 9.32
C VAL A 274 10.65 3.30 8.03
N TRP A 275 10.58 4.16 7.01
CA TRP A 275 11.40 4.02 5.81
C TRP A 275 12.90 4.26 6.10
N MET A 276 13.23 5.16 7.04
CA MET A 276 14.61 5.32 7.54
C MET A 276 15.12 4.15 8.41
N LYS A 277 14.27 3.21 8.82
CA LYS A 277 14.72 1.99 9.52
C LYS A 277 15.15 0.90 8.53
N ASN A 278 14.58 0.90 7.33
CA ASN A 278 14.87 -0.07 6.28
C ASN A 278 15.89 0.46 5.25
N VAL A 279 16.40 1.68 5.47
CA VAL A 279 17.54 2.24 4.75
C VAL A 279 18.54 2.70 5.80
N ASN A 280 19.47 1.81 6.16
CA ASN A 280 20.63 2.10 7.00
C ASN A 280 21.49 3.21 6.35
N TYR A 281 21.13 4.47 6.59
CA TYR A 281 22.04 5.60 6.48
C TYR A 281 22.13 6.26 7.85
N SER A 282 23.24 6.00 8.52
CA SER A 282 23.67 6.66 9.73
C SER A 282 23.96 8.14 9.46
N GLY A 283 23.17 9.04 10.04
CA GLY A 283 23.54 10.46 10.06
C GLY A 283 22.44 11.43 10.45
N GLY A 284 22.44 11.85 11.72
CA GLY A 284 22.09 13.23 12.11
C GLY A 284 20.60 13.53 12.30
N GLY A 285 20.17 13.59 13.57
CA GLY A 285 18.79 13.76 13.98
C GLY A 285 18.13 15.11 13.67
N ILE A 286 16.81 15.12 13.77
CA ILE A 286 16.00 16.33 13.77
C ILE A 286 15.00 16.30 14.92
N SER A 287 14.99 17.41 15.64
CA SER A 287 14.24 17.77 16.82
C SER A 287 12.71 17.65 16.69
N GLN A 288 12.09 17.18 17.78
CA GLN A 288 10.65 17.08 18.03
C GLN A 288 9.88 18.37 17.70
N SER A 289 8.83 18.26 16.87
CA SER A 289 7.80 19.30 16.72
C SER A 289 6.55 18.96 17.56
N LYS A 290 6.02 20.01 18.21
CA LYS A 290 4.91 20.03 19.18
C LYS A 290 3.63 19.31 18.70
N ASN A 291 3.07 18.47 19.57
CA ASN A 291 1.76 17.81 19.41
C ASN A 291 0.62 18.82 19.16
N ILE A 292 -0.13 18.62 18.08
CA ILE A 292 -1.46 19.23 17.87
C ILE A 292 -2.50 18.20 18.31
N THR A 293 -3.29 18.51 19.33
CA THR A 293 -4.38 17.68 19.83
C THR A 293 -5.52 17.64 18.82
N VAL A 294 -5.76 16.48 18.21
CA VAL A 294 -6.89 16.22 17.30
C VAL A 294 -8.18 16.14 18.13
N LYS A 295 -9.13 17.05 17.90
CA LYS A 295 -10.50 16.96 18.47
C LYS A 295 -11.27 15.84 17.77
N GLU A 296 -11.77 14.85 18.53
CA GLU A 296 -12.61 13.75 18.03
C GLU A 296 -13.84 14.26 17.24
N ARG A 297 -14.14 13.61 16.11
CA ARG A 297 -15.30 13.94 15.27
C ARG A 297 -16.52 13.14 15.72
N ILE A 298 -17.65 13.83 15.92
CA ILE A 298 -18.95 13.17 16.16
C ILE A 298 -19.53 12.53 14.89
N SER A 299 -20.14 11.36 15.04
CA SER A 299 -20.79 10.61 13.95
C SER A 299 -22.05 11.32 13.41
N SER A 300 -22.43 11.02 12.18
CA SER A 300 -23.62 11.60 11.51
C SER A 300 -24.94 11.28 12.24
N PRO A 301 -25.20 10.05 12.72
CA PRO A 301 -26.40 9.75 13.50
C PRO A 301 -26.49 10.55 14.80
N LEU A 302 -25.38 10.66 15.54
CA LEU A 302 -25.33 11.44 16.78
C LEU A 302 -25.59 12.92 16.51
N ARG A 303 -25.08 13.44 15.40
CA ARG A 303 -25.35 14.81 14.95
C ARG A 303 -26.84 15.08 14.72
N ASN A 304 -27.55 14.13 14.11
CA ASN A 304 -28.99 14.25 13.89
C ASN A 304 -29.78 14.19 15.20
N VAL A 305 -29.37 13.34 16.15
CA VAL A 305 -29.95 13.28 17.50
C VAL A 305 -29.74 14.61 18.24
N LEU A 306 -28.51 15.15 18.23
CA LEU A 306 -28.20 16.44 18.85
C LEU A 306 -29.02 17.57 18.23
N ARG A 307 -29.16 17.61 16.91
CA ARG A 307 -29.99 18.62 16.22
C ARG A 307 -31.45 18.52 16.62
N MET A 308 -32.00 17.31 16.70
CA MET A 308 -33.38 17.09 17.14
C MET A 308 -33.59 17.55 18.60
N LEU A 309 -32.70 17.17 19.51
CA LEU A 309 -32.78 17.54 20.93
C LEU A 309 -32.66 19.06 21.11
N ILE A 310 -31.69 19.70 20.45
CA ILE A 310 -31.54 21.15 20.49
C ILE A 310 -32.78 21.84 19.90
N GLY A 311 -33.32 21.35 18.78
CA GLY A 311 -34.54 21.90 18.18
C GLY A 311 -35.76 21.82 19.10
N LYS A 312 -35.81 20.83 20.00
CA LYS A 312 -36.90 20.66 20.96
C LYS A 312 -36.74 21.52 22.22
N HIS A 313 -35.52 21.62 22.75
CA HIS A 313 -35.26 22.24 24.05
C HIS A 313 -34.78 23.70 23.95
N TYR A 314 -34.16 24.09 22.84
CA TYR A 314 -33.58 25.42 22.60
C TYR A 314 -33.96 25.99 21.22
N PRO A 315 -35.25 26.01 20.85
CA PRO A 315 -35.69 26.38 19.50
C PRO A 315 -35.25 27.79 19.09
N GLU A 316 -35.23 28.74 20.02
CA GLU A 316 -34.81 30.14 19.78
C GLU A 316 -33.31 30.35 19.51
N TYR A 317 -32.48 29.32 19.75
CA TYR A 317 -31.03 29.36 19.60
C TYR A 317 -30.50 28.51 18.43
N ILE A 318 -31.38 27.88 17.66
CA ILE A 318 -31.00 26.98 16.55
C ILE A 318 -30.19 27.67 15.44
N ASN A 319 -30.27 28.99 15.33
CA ASN A 319 -29.48 29.81 14.39
C ASN A 319 -28.42 30.69 15.09
N LYS A 320 -28.15 30.45 16.38
CA LYS A 320 -27.24 31.26 17.21
C LYS A 320 -26.22 30.36 17.94
N PRO A 321 -25.33 29.69 17.20
CA PRO A 321 -24.47 28.63 17.74
C PRO A 321 -23.52 29.10 18.85
N SER A 322 -23.01 30.34 18.79
CA SER A 322 -22.16 30.88 19.85
C SER A 322 -22.91 31.07 21.17
N LYS A 323 -24.14 31.58 21.12
CA LYS A 323 -24.98 31.73 22.33
C LYS A 323 -25.42 30.38 22.89
N LEU A 324 -25.71 29.43 22.01
CA LEU A 324 -26.04 28.07 22.44
C LEU A 324 -24.84 27.37 23.10
N ALA A 325 -23.61 27.57 22.59
CA ALA A 325 -22.41 27.04 23.21
C ALA A 325 -22.18 27.59 24.63
N GLU A 326 -22.48 28.87 24.86
CA GLU A 326 -22.43 29.49 26.20
C GLU A 326 -23.45 28.85 27.15
N ILE A 327 -24.70 28.67 26.70
CA ILE A 327 -25.77 28.05 27.49
C ILE A 327 -25.40 26.61 27.86
N LEU A 328 -25.02 25.79 26.87
CA LEU A 328 -24.62 24.39 27.10
C LEU A 328 -23.40 24.29 28.03
N SER A 329 -22.45 25.22 27.91
CA SER A 329 -21.29 25.26 28.82
C SER A 329 -21.70 25.66 30.25
N ALA A 330 -22.69 26.54 30.39
CA ALA A 330 -23.23 26.93 31.69
C ALA A 330 -24.03 25.80 32.34
N GLU A 331 -24.80 25.04 31.57
CA GLU A 331 -25.52 23.86 32.03
C GLU A 331 -24.57 22.72 32.40
N ALA A 332 -23.54 22.46 31.59
CA ALA A 332 -22.54 21.43 31.90
C ALA A 332 -21.86 21.70 33.25
N ARG A 333 -21.56 22.97 33.57
CA ARG A 333 -21.03 23.40 34.89
C ARG A 333 -21.95 23.10 36.07
N GLN A 334 -23.25 22.99 35.84
CA GLN A 334 -24.22 22.66 36.89
C GLN A 334 -24.35 21.15 37.11
N THR A 335 -23.78 20.32 36.23
CA THR A 335 -23.79 18.85 36.35
C THR A 335 -22.49 18.33 36.93
N GLN A 336 -22.57 17.30 37.79
CA GLN A 336 -21.39 16.73 38.44
C GLN A 336 -20.46 16.04 37.44
N GLU A 337 -21.01 15.39 36.40
CA GLU A 337 -20.26 14.62 35.40
C GLU A 337 -19.59 15.48 34.32
N PHE A 338 -20.15 16.64 33.96
CA PHE A 338 -19.66 17.44 32.82
C PHE A 338 -19.16 18.83 33.20
N HIS A 339 -18.91 19.11 34.49
CA HIS A 339 -18.56 20.45 34.97
C HIS A 339 -17.34 21.11 34.32
N ASN A 340 -16.41 20.31 33.77
CA ASN A 340 -15.21 20.80 33.08
C ASN A 340 -15.34 20.92 31.56
N GLN A 341 -16.49 20.53 30.99
CA GLN A 341 -16.73 20.63 29.56
C GLN A 341 -17.00 22.08 29.16
N LYS A 342 -16.30 22.54 28.11
CA LYS A 342 -16.55 23.82 27.47
C LYS A 342 -16.84 23.58 25.99
N PHE A 343 -18.02 24.03 25.56
CA PHE A 343 -18.41 23.96 24.17
C PHE A 343 -17.96 25.22 23.43
N ASP A 344 -17.47 25.05 22.21
CA ASP A 344 -17.14 26.15 21.31
C ASP A 344 -18.25 26.33 20.26
N GLY A 345 -18.47 27.58 19.85
CA GLY A 345 -19.54 27.92 18.90
C GLY A 345 -19.37 27.26 17.53
N GLU A 346 -18.14 26.95 17.12
CA GLU A 346 -17.86 26.29 15.85
C GLU A 346 -18.31 24.82 15.87
N THR A 347 -18.06 24.13 16.97
CA THR A 347 -18.49 22.75 17.23
C THR A 347 -20.01 22.67 17.25
N VAL A 348 -20.68 23.60 17.94
CA VAL A 348 -22.14 23.67 17.98
C VAL A 348 -22.73 24.01 16.60
N ALA A 349 -22.11 24.90 15.82
CA ALA A 349 -22.54 25.20 14.45
C ALA A 349 -22.49 23.94 13.56
N ARG A 350 -21.42 23.14 13.70
CA ARG A 350 -21.29 21.86 12.98
C ARG A 350 -22.36 20.85 13.38
N TRP A 351 -22.77 20.80 14.66
CA TRP A 351 -23.87 19.95 15.11
C TRP A 351 -25.19 20.32 14.41
N LEU A 352 -25.45 21.62 14.33
CA LEU A 352 -26.64 22.19 13.72
C LEU A 352 -26.61 22.13 12.18
N GLY A 353 -25.46 21.80 11.58
CA GLY A 353 -25.30 21.78 10.12
C GLY A 353 -25.23 23.16 9.49
N LEU A 354 -24.94 24.18 10.29
CA LEU A 354 -24.72 25.54 9.82
C LEU A 354 -23.30 25.60 9.23
N ARG A 355 -23.18 25.75 7.90
CA ARG A 355 -21.88 25.98 7.25
C ARG A 355 -21.36 27.36 7.63
N ASN A 356 -20.07 27.46 7.96
CA ASN A 356 -19.40 28.73 8.20
C ASN A 356 -19.54 29.66 6.98
N GLY A 357 -20.26 30.77 7.14
CA GLY A 357 -20.11 31.99 6.33
C GLY A 357 -20.87 32.09 5.01
N LEU A 358 -22.20 32.29 5.07
CA LEU A 358 -22.78 33.36 4.26
C LEU A 358 -22.53 34.65 5.03
N ARG A 359 -21.50 35.41 4.63
CA ARG A 359 -21.39 36.81 5.01
C ARG A 359 -22.66 37.50 4.53
N GLU A 360 -23.37 38.13 5.45
CA GLU A 360 -24.35 39.17 5.19
C GLU A 360 -23.82 40.10 4.10
N LYS A 361 -24.47 40.11 2.92
CA LYS A 361 -24.42 41.24 2.01
C LYS A 361 -25.57 42.16 2.40
N ASP A 362 -25.29 43.06 3.33
CA ASP A 362 -26.05 44.30 3.46
C ASP A 362 -25.31 45.38 2.65
N ARG A 363 -25.83 45.65 1.45
CA ARG A 363 -26.00 46.97 0.85
C ARG A 363 -26.91 46.88 -0.35
#